data_AF-A0AA90H501-F1
#
_entry.id   AF-A0AA90H501-F1
#
_cell.length_a   1.000
_cell.length_b   1.000
_cell.length_c   1.000
_cell.angle_alpha   90.00
_cell.angle_beta   90.00
_cell.angle_gamma   90.00
#
_symmetry.space_group_name_H-M   'P 1'
#
loop_
_entity.id
_entity.type
_entity.pdbx_description
1 polymer ?
#
loop_
_entity_poly.entity_id
_entity_poly.type
_entity_poly.pdbx_seq_one_letter_code
_entity_poly.pdbx_strand_id
1 'polypeptide(L)'
;MIELDGRLRAVRDSAREASEDLRARALSIDADPDAMEAHFDSPVFATMRQAETPAAYRETASGDAPPMVSGTCLQTVVAFIETCRGDAAAALACPGPGLAGVLVRLLGDDSHQERFFSRLHGGRTWAFFAMTEAAHGSDAGAMESRFVSDGGGGWLLFGG
;
A
#
# COMPACT_ATOMS: atom_id res chain seq x y z
N MET A 1 -5.06 -11.01 -28.50
CA MET A 1 -5.76 -11.24 -27.22
C MET A 1 -4.79 -11.98 -26.32
N ILE A 2 -4.48 -11.45 -25.14
CA ILE A 2 -3.55 -12.09 -24.20
C ILE A 2 -4.33 -13.19 -23.48
N GLU A 3 -3.90 -14.44 -23.62
CA GLU A 3 -4.43 -15.59 -22.89
C GLU A 3 -3.88 -15.58 -21.45
N LEU A 4 -4.76 -15.57 -20.46
CA LEU A 4 -4.38 -15.72 -19.06
C LEU A 4 -4.27 -17.21 -18.72
N ASP A 5 -3.23 -17.63 -18.02
CA ASP A 5 -3.16 -19.00 -17.52
C ASP A 5 -4.19 -19.26 -16.38
N GLY A 6 -4.32 -20.51 -15.95
CA GLY A 6 -5.25 -20.89 -14.88
C GLY A 6 -5.01 -20.17 -13.56
N ARG A 7 -3.75 -19.86 -13.22
CA ARG A 7 -3.37 -19.20 -11.97
C ARG A 7 -3.74 -17.71 -12.02
N LEU A 8 -3.51 -17.04 -13.14
CA LEU A 8 -3.91 -15.65 -13.36
C LEU A 8 -5.44 -15.51 -13.39
N ARG A 9 -6.16 -16.46 -13.98
CA ARG A 9 -7.63 -16.49 -13.92
C ARG A 9 -8.13 -16.60 -12.49
N ALA A 10 -7.54 -17.47 -11.67
CA ALA A 10 -7.91 -17.61 -10.26
C ALA A 10 -7.67 -16.31 -9.47
N VAL A 11 -6.51 -15.66 -9.65
CA VAL A 11 -6.21 -14.34 -9.03
C VAL A 11 -7.23 -13.29 -9.47
N ARG A 12 -7.51 -13.22 -10.77
CA ARG A 12 -8.48 -12.28 -11.34
C ARG A 12 -9.87 -12.47 -10.74
N ASP A 13 -10.36 -13.70 -10.68
CA ASP A 13 -11.72 -13.98 -10.25
C ASP A 13 -11.88 -13.76 -8.74
N SER A 14 -10.86 -14.11 -7.93
CA SER A 14 -10.83 -13.77 -6.50
C SER A 14 -10.78 -12.26 -6.25
N ALA A 15 -9.95 -11.52 -6.99
CA ALA A 15 -9.87 -10.07 -6.85
C ALA A 15 -11.14 -9.35 -7.35
N ARG A 16 -11.85 -9.93 -8.34
CA ARG A 16 -13.14 -9.42 -8.81
C ARG A 16 -14.22 -9.56 -7.73
N GLU A 17 -14.30 -10.71 -7.09
CA GLU A 17 -15.21 -10.91 -5.95
C GLU A 17 -14.89 -9.93 -4.81
N ALA A 18 -13.60 -9.82 -4.46
CA ALA A 18 -13.13 -8.85 -3.47
C ALA A 18 -13.51 -7.40 -3.81
N SER A 19 -13.53 -7.02 -5.09
CA SER A 19 -13.85 -5.65 -5.52
C SER A 19 -15.24 -5.17 -5.07
N GLU A 20 -16.18 -6.07 -4.80
CA GLU A 20 -17.50 -5.74 -4.30
C GLU A 20 -17.45 -5.07 -2.91
N ASP A 21 -16.50 -5.45 -2.05
CA ASP A 21 -16.32 -4.82 -0.73
C ASP A 21 -15.85 -3.36 -0.87
N LEU A 22 -14.93 -3.05 -1.80
CA LEU A 22 -14.55 -1.66 -2.06
C LEU A 22 -15.69 -0.87 -2.69
N ARG A 23 -16.42 -1.48 -3.65
CA ARG A 23 -17.58 -0.85 -4.27
C ARG A 23 -18.64 -0.46 -3.25
N ALA A 24 -18.89 -1.32 -2.25
CA ALA A 24 -19.86 -1.05 -1.19
C ALA A 24 -19.46 0.12 -0.27
N ARG A 25 -18.18 0.47 -0.23
CA ARG A 25 -17.62 1.55 0.62
C ARG A 25 -17.41 2.86 -0.14
N ALA A 26 -17.25 2.80 -1.46
CA ALA A 26 -16.86 3.90 -2.33
C ALA A 26 -17.61 5.21 -2.03
N LEU A 27 -18.94 5.20 -2.08
CA LEU A 27 -19.74 6.42 -1.89
C LEU A 27 -19.66 6.98 -0.46
N SER A 28 -19.43 6.14 0.55
CA SER A 28 -19.25 6.60 1.93
C SER A 28 -17.89 7.27 2.11
N ILE A 29 -16.84 6.70 1.51
CA ILE A 29 -15.49 7.25 1.52
C ILE A 29 -15.44 8.57 0.74
N ASP A 30 -16.09 8.64 -0.42
CA ASP A 30 -16.18 9.88 -1.21
C ASP A 30 -16.94 10.99 -0.47
N ALA A 31 -17.97 10.63 0.29
CA ALA A 31 -18.78 11.58 1.04
C ALA A 31 -18.04 12.16 2.24
N ASP A 32 -17.20 11.36 2.91
CA ASP A 32 -16.40 11.78 4.07
C ASP A 32 -15.06 11.01 4.11
N PRO A 33 -14.03 11.50 3.39
CA PRO A 33 -12.74 10.81 3.30
C PRO A 33 -11.93 10.83 4.60
N ASP A 34 -12.31 11.66 5.58
CA ASP A 34 -11.67 11.70 6.90
C ASP A 34 -12.25 10.64 7.84
N ALA A 35 -13.46 10.13 7.58
CA ALA A 35 -14.16 9.13 8.39
C ALA A 35 -13.77 7.67 8.06
N MET A 36 -12.48 7.41 7.86
CA MET A 36 -11.99 6.10 7.40
C MET A 36 -12.09 4.96 8.43
N GLU A 37 -12.36 5.27 9.69
CA GLU A 37 -12.37 4.27 10.77
C GLU A 37 -13.35 3.11 10.54
N ALA A 38 -14.52 3.39 9.95
CA ALA A 38 -15.50 2.36 9.61
C ALA A 38 -15.04 1.42 8.48
N HIS A 39 -13.93 1.72 7.80
CA HIS A 39 -13.45 1.03 6.62
C HIS A 39 -12.18 0.19 6.85
N PHE A 40 -11.43 0.40 7.94
CA PHE A 40 -10.13 -0.26 8.15
C PHE A 40 -10.18 -1.79 8.26
N ASP A 41 -11.29 -2.32 8.77
CA ASP A 41 -11.54 -3.75 8.93
C ASP A 41 -12.11 -4.40 7.64
N SER A 42 -12.06 -3.69 6.51
CA SER A 42 -12.30 -4.26 5.18
C SER A 42 -11.43 -5.51 4.97
N PRO A 43 -12.01 -6.65 4.59
CA PRO A 43 -11.26 -7.85 4.23
C PRO A 43 -10.29 -7.59 3.06
N VAL A 44 -10.65 -6.70 2.13
CA VAL A 44 -9.81 -6.32 0.99
C VAL A 44 -8.62 -5.50 1.44
N PHE A 45 -8.84 -4.50 2.31
CA PHE A 45 -7.72 -3.74 2.87
C PHE A 45 -6.77 -4.62 3.67
N ALA A 46 -7.30 -5.55 4.49
CA ALA A 46 -6.47 -6.52 5.20
C ALA A 46 -5.62 -7.35 4.21
N THR A 47 -6.23 -7.83 3.13
CA THR A 47 -5.54 -8.65 2.14
C THR A 47 -4.50 -7.85 1.33
N MET A 48 -4.80 -6.61 0.95
CA MET A 48 -3.86 -5.70 0.28
C MET A 48 -2.65 -5.41 1.18
N ARG A 49 -2.86 -5.07 2.45
CA ARG A 49 -1.77 -4.87 3.42
C ARG A 49 -0.85 -6.07 3.53
N GLN A 50 -1.43 -7.26 3.63
CA GLN A 50 -0.68 -8.51 3.73
C GLN A 50 0.10 -8.81 2.45
N ALA A 51 -0.47 -8.50 1.28
CA ALA A 51 0.20 -8.64 -0.01
C ALA A 51 1.46 -7.76 -0.12
N GLU A 52 1.38 -6.52 0.36
CA GLU A 52 2.48 -5.55 0.29
C GLU A 52 3.52 -5.72 1.42
N THR A 53 3.18 -6.43 2.50
CA THR A 53 4.07 -6.67 3.63
C THR A 53 4.92 -7.94 3.42
N PRO A 54 6.24 -7.90 3.65
CA PRO A 54 7.08 -9.10 3.58
C PRO A 54 6.65 -10.17 4.59
N ALA A 55 6.77 -11.45 4.21
CA ALA A 55 6.25 -12.56 4.98
C ALA A 55 6.73 -12.60 6.45
N ALA A 56 7.96 -12.16 6.72
CA ALA A 56 8.53 -12.11 8.07
C ALA A 56 7.83 -11.10 9.01
N TYR A 57 7.15 -10.08 8.45
CA TYR A 57 6.53 -9.00 9.21
C TYR A 57 5.00 -9.01 9.15
N ARG A 58 4.41 -10.03 8.49
CA ARG A 58 2.96 -10.16 8.39
C ARG A 58 2.36 -10.52 9.75
N GLU A 59 1.35 -9.77 10.17
CA GLU A 59 0.51 -10.21 11.29
C GLU A 59 -0.21 -11.49 10.88
N THR A 60 -0.28 -12.49 11.78
CA THR A 60 -1.15 -13.64 11.57
C THR A 60 -2.57 -13.13 11.40
N ALA A 61 -3.08 -13.21 10.18
CA ALA A 61 -4.44 -12.79 9.88
C ALA A 61 -5.40 -13.53 10.82
N SER A 62 -6.29 -12.77 11.46
CA SER A 62 -7.42 -13.34 12.16
C SER A 62 -8.40 -13.88 11.11
N GLY A 63 -8.18 -15.11 10.64
CA GLY A 63 -9.09 -15.81 9.72
C GLY A 63 -8.69 -15.84 8.25
N ASP A 64 -9.45 -16.64 7.51
CA ASP A 64 -9.36 -17.15 6.11
C ASP A 64 -9.17 -16.10 4.99
N ALA A 65 -8.34 -15.07 5.19
CA ALA A 65 -8.06 -14.08 4.15
C ALA A 65 -7.48 -14.82 2.92
N PRO A 66 -8.18 -14.80 1.77
CA PRO A 66 -7.70 -15.51 0.59
C PRO A 66 -6.35 -14.92 0.18
N PRO A 67 -5.39 -15.76 -0.27
CA PRO A 67 -4.09 -15.29 -0.70
C PRO A 67 -4.24 -14.52 -2.03
N MET A 68 -4.62 -13.24 -1.97
CA MET A 68 -4.90 -12.46 -3.17
C MET A 68 -3.63 -12.08 -3.94
N VAL A 69 -2.44 -12.19 -3.33
CA VAL A 69 -1.17 -11.94 -4.02
C VAL A 69 -0.08 -12.89 -3.54
N SER A 70 0.31 -13.82 -4.42
CA SER A 70 1.55 -14.58 -4.27
C SER A 70 2.09 -14.94 -5.64
N GLY A 71 3.23 -14.34 -6.01
CA GLY A 71 4.16 -14.96 -6.95
C GLY A 71 4.88 -14.03 -7.93
N THR A 72 4.19 -13.09 -8.58
CA THR A 72 4.74 -12.33 -9.73
C THR A 72 4.15 -10.93 -9.89
N CYS A 73 4.87 -10.03 -10.59
CA CYS A 73 4.39 -8.69 -10.94
C CYS A 73 3.06 -8.74 -11.72
N LEU A 74 2.92 -9.66 -12.67
CA LEU A 74 1.69 -9.79 -13.47
C LEU A 74 0.47 -10.17 -12.62
N GLN A 75 0.64 -11.01 -11.61
CA GLN A 75 -0.44 -11.34 -10.67
C GLN A 75 -0.85 -10.14 -9.82
N THR A 76 0.13 -9.37 -9.32
CA THR A 76 -0.14 -8.12 -8.60
C THR A 76 -0.93 -7.15 -9.48
N VAL A 77 -0.54 -6.96 -10.75
CA VAL A 77 -1.24 -6.09 -11.70
C VAL A 77 -2.67 -6.56 -11.93
N VAL A 78 -2.87 -7.87 -12.19
CA VAL A 78 -4.22 -8.42 -12.43
C VAL A 78 -5.11 -8.25 -11.20
N ALA A 79 -4.61 -8.57 -10.00
CA ALA A 79 -5.34 -8.39 -8.76
C ALA A 79 -5.72 -6.93 -8.53
N PHE A 80 -4.76 -6.01 -8.71
CA PHE A 80 -4.98 -4.59 -8.49
C PHE A 80 -5.97 -3.99 -9.49
N ILE A 81 -5.91 -4.36 -10.77
CA ILE A 81 -6.89 -3.92 -11.78
C ILE A 81 -8.31 -4.32 -11.39
N GLU A 82 -8.54 -5.59 -11.00
CA GLU A 82 -9.88 -6.05 -10.60
C GLU A 82 -10.32 -5.35 -9.30
N THR A 83 -9.43 -5.21 -8.31
CA THR A 83 -9.72 -4.49 -7.07
C THR A 83 -10.14 -3.03 -7.33
N CYS A 84 -9.43 -2.31 -8.19
CA CYS A 84 -9.74 -0.93 -8.57
C CYS A 84 -11.05 -0.78 -9.37
N ARG A 85 -11.63 -1.85 -9.92
CA ARG A 85 -13.00 -1.80 -10.48
C ARG A 85 -14.05 -1.59 -9.39
N GLY A 86 -13.75 -2.04 -8.17
CA GLY A 86 -14.54 -1.79 -6.99
C GLY A 86 -14.54 -0.29 -6.68
N ASP A 87 -13.36 0.22 -6.33
CA ASP A 87 -13.08 1.65 -6.28
C ASP A 87 -11.58 1.91 -6.24
N ALA A 88 -11.08 2.77 -7.13
CA ALA A 88 -9.65 3.05 -7.23
C ALA A 88 -9.15 3.97 -6.12
N ALA A 89 -9.96 4.93 -5.68
CA ALA A 89 -9.59 5.86 -4.61
C ALA A 89 -9.50 5.11 -3.27
N ALA A 90 -10.48 4.28 -2.95
CA ALA A 90 -10.47 3.41 -1.77
C ALA A 90 -9.29 2.45 -1.77
N ALA A 91 -8.98 1.82 -2.92
CA ALA A 91 -7.81 0.94 -3.04
C ALA A 91 -6.50 1.70 -2.72
N LEU A 92 -6.34 2.93 -3.22
CA LEU A 92 -5.17 3.78 -2.96
C LEU A 92 -5.16 4.39 -1.54
N ALA A 93 -6.33 4.53 -0.91
CA ALA A 93 -6.46 5.01 0.46
C ALA A 93 -6.19 3.93 1.52
N CYS A 94 -6.00 2.68 1.11
CA CYS A 94 -5.70 1.56 1.99
C CYS A 94 -4.49 1.90 2.91
N PRO A 95 -4.63 1.84 4.24
CA PRO A 95 -3.48 1.95 5.15
C PRO A 95 -2.49 0.84 4.87
N GLY A 96 -1.20 1.13 4.83
CA GLY A 96 -0.21 0.10 4.53
C GLY A 96 1.16 0.63 4.10
N PRO A 97 2.05 -0.28 3.70
CA PRO A 97 3.43 0.04 3.33
C PRO A 97 3.55 0.78 1.99
N GLY A 98 2.71 0.46 1.00
CA GLY A 98 2.72 1.11 -0.32
C GLY A 98 4.11 1.18 -0.96
N LEU A 99 4.37 2.26 -1.70
CA LEU A 99 5.66 2.48 -2.38
C LEU A 99 6.83 2.65 -1.38
N ALA A 100 6.58 3.24 -0.22
CA ALA A 100 7.61 3.41 0.81
C ALA A 100 8.14 2.04 1.30
N GLY A 101 7.28 1.04 1.48
CA GLY A 101 7.69 -0.30 1.87
C GLY A 101 8.53 -1.01 0.80
N VAL A 102 8.30 -0.73 -0.49
CA VAL A 102 9.16 -1.22 -1.57
C VAL A 102 10.58 -0.68 -1.41
N LEU A 103 10.73 0.62 -1.14
CA LEU A 103 12.05 1.25 -0.98
C LEU A 103 12.75 0.79 0.31
N VAL A 104 12.03 0.69 1.42
CA VAL A 104 12.59 0.19 2.69
C VAL A 104 13.07 -1.26 2.52
N ARG A 105 12.35 -2.10 1.79
CA ARG A 105 12.79 -3.48 1.50
C ARG A 105 14.02 -3.53 0.59
N LEU A 106 14.13 -2.61 -0.36
CA LEU A 106 15.23 -2.60 -1.34
C LEU A 106 16.52 -1.98 -0.79
N LEU A 107 16.41 -0.97 0.07
CA LEU A 107 17.53 -0.13 0.50
C LEU A 107 17.81 -0.18 2.00
N GLY A 108 16.84 -0.62 2.81
CA GLY A 108 16.95 -0.68 4.26
C GLY A 108 17.59 -1.97 4.76
N ASP A 109 18.39 -1.85 5.81
CA ASP A 109 18.87 -2.99 6.62
C ASP A 109 17.75 -3.59 7.50
N ASP A 110 18.07 -4.68 8.18
CA ASP A 110 17.14 -5.43 9.03
C ASP A 110 16.50 -4.55 10.12
N SER A 111 17.24 -3.57 10.67
CA SER A 111 16.72 -2.67 11.70
C SER A 111 15.74 -1.64 11.12
N HIS A 112 16.00 -1.14 9.92
CA HIS A 112 15.08 -0.28 9.18
C HIS A 112 13.80 -1.02 8.82
N GLN A 113 13.90 -2.26 8.33
CA GLN A 113 12.76 -3.08 7.96
C GLN A 113 11.90 -3.45 9.17
N GLU A 114 12.51 -3.92 10.26
CA GLU A 114 11.81 -4.24 11.51
C GLU A 114 11.06 -3.01 12.02
N ARG A 115 11.73 -1.85 12.14
CA ARG A 115 11.11 -0.62 12.63
C ARG A 115 9.98 -0.11 11.74
N PHE A 116 10.11 -0.25 10.41
CA PHE A 116 9.11 0.23 9.48
C PHE A 116 7.88 -0.68 9.46
N PHE A 117 8.05 -1.98 9.23
CA PHE A 117 6.92 -2.88 9.06
C PHE A 117 6.18 -3.16 10.36
N SER A 118 6.86 -3.18 11.52
CA SER A 118 6.18 -3.29 12.82
C SER A 118 5.27 -2.10 13.15
N ARG A 119 5.58 -0.89 12.64
CA ARG A 119 4.71 0.30 12.81
C ARG A 119 3.42 0.25 11.98
N LEU A 120 3.37 -0.63 10.98
CA LEU A 120 2.22 -0.80 10.10
C LEU A 120 1.24 -1.88 10.61
N HIS A 121 1.61 -2.59 11.68
CA HIS A 121 0.73 -3.52 12.38
C HIS A 121 -0.56 -2.86 12.86
N GLY A 122 -1.64 -3.62 12.93
CA GLY A 122 -2.98 -3.14 13.27
C GLY A 122 -3.72 -2.44 12.13
N GLY A 123 -3.08 -2.20 10.98
CA GLY A 123 -3.75 -1.73 9.77
C GLY A 123 -4.34 -0.32 9.83
N ARG A 124 -3.82 0.53 10.72
CA ARG A 124 -4.28 1.92 10.97
C ARG A 124 -3.19 2.96 10.74
N THR A 125 -2.07 2.56 10.15
CA THR A 125 -0.92 3.43 9.85
C THR A 125 -0.69 3.46 8.35
N TRP A 126 -0.45 4.64 7.80
CA TRP A 126 -0.07 4.85 6.42
C TRP A 126 1.42 5.11 6.31
N ALA A 127 2.02 4.62 5.24
CA ALA A 127 3.25 5.16 4.72
C ALA A 127 2.96 6.01 3.49
N PHE A 128 3.84 6.97 3.21
CA PHE A 128 3.76 7.82 2.04
C PHE A 128 5.14 7.98 1.42
N PHE A 129 5.18 8.36 0.14
CA PHE A 129 6.41 8.66 -0.58
C PHE A 129 6.43 10.14 -0.95
N ALA A 130 7.02 10.96 -0.09
CA ALA A 130 7.13 12.41 -0.28
C ALA A 130 8.31 12.74 -1.19
N MET A 131 8.02 12.87 -2.49
CA MET A 131 9.00 13.24 -3.51
C MET A 131 8.62 14.52 -4.25
N THR A 132 7.32 14.76 -4.49
CA THR A 132 6.83 15.95 -5.19
C THR A 132 6.88 17.18 -4.27
N GLU A 133 7.38 18.29 -4.80
CA GLU A 133 7.40 19.61 -4.16
C GLU A 133 6.57 20.60 -4.97
N ALA A 134 6.22 21.75 -4.40
CA ALA A 134 5.37 22.74 -5.06
C ALA A 134 5.90 23.19 -6.44
N ALA A 135 7.22 23.28 -6.60
CA ALA A 135 7.89 23.66 -7.85
C ALA A 135 8.41 22.46 -8.67
N HIS A 136 8.45 21.25 -8.09
CA HIS A 136 9.12 20.09 -8.68
C HIS A 136 8.21 18.86 -8.71
N GLY A 137 7.65 18.58 -9.89
CA GLY A 137 6.86 17.38 -10.18
C GLY A 137 7.62 16.39 -11.06
N SER A 138 7.53 16.57 -12.39
CA SER A 138 8.22 15.69 -13.35
C SER A 138 9.75 15.78 -13.26
N ASP A 139 10.28 16.92 -12.83
CA ASP A 139 11.72 17.11 -12.56
C ASP A 139 12.03 16.96 -11.06
N ALA A 140 11.77 15.76 -10.53
CA ALA A 140 12.03 15.45 -9.12
C ALA A 140 13.53 15.48 -8.76
N GLY A 141 14.43 15.43 -9.75
CA GLY A 141 15.87 15.53 -9.53
C GLY A 141 16.34 16.93 -9.11
N ALA A 142 15.51 17.94 -9.34
CA ALA A 142 15.75 19.32 -8.96
C ALA A 142 15.17 19.69 -7.57
N MET A 143 14.79 18.71 -6.74
CA MET A 143 14.22 18.95 -5.42
C MET A 143 15.10 19.87 -4.56
N GLU A 144 14.46 20.74 -3.79
CA GLU A 144 15.14 21.70 -2.90
C GLU A 144 15.13 21.26 -1.44
N SER A 145 14.27 20.30 -1.08
CA SER A 145 14.24 19.68 0.25
C SER A 145 15.61 19.11 0.58
N ARG A 146 16.10 19.45 1.77
CA ARG A 146 17.44 19.05 2.20
C ARG A 146 17.47 18.66 3.66
N PHE A 147 18.38 17.73 3.95
CA PHE A 147 18.76 17.38 5.31
C PHE A 147 20.07 18.06 5.69
N VAL A 148 20.09 18.68 6.87
CA VAL A 148 21.30 19.26 7.47
C VAL A 148 21.54 18.57 8.81
N SER A 149 22.77 18.16 9.10
CA SER A 149 23.08 17.56 10.41
C SER A 149 22.80 18.56 11.53
N ASP A 150 22.21 18.10 12.62
CA ASP A 150 21.95 18.92 13.82
C ASP A 150 23.17 19.02 14.77
N GLY A 151 24.27 18.32 14.47
CA GLY A 151 25.46 18.23 15.32
C GLY A 151 25.35 17.28 16.51
N GLY A 152 24.18 16.68 16.76
CA GLY A 152 23.88 15.73 17.83
C GLY A 152 23.65 14.29 17.36
N GLY A 153 23.89 14.01 16.07
CA GLY A 153 23.65 12.70 15.45
C GLY A 153 22.28 12.58 14.78
N GLY A 154 21.50 13.66 14.73
CA GLY A 154 20.24 13.76 14.00
C GLY A 154 20.36 14.61 12.73
N TRP A 155 19.21 14.83 12.11
CA TRP A 155 19.04 15.62 10.89
C TRP A 155 17.86 16.57 11.00
N LEU A 156 18.05 17.78 10.49
CA LEU A 156 17.00 18.79 10.30
C LEU A 156 16.55 18.75 8.85
N LEU A 157 15.24 18.61 8.62
CA LEU A 157 14.62 18.67 7.30
C LEU A 157 14.14 20.10 7.01
N PHE A 158 14.56 20.66 5.87
CA PHE A 158 14.09 21.94 5.35
C PHE A 158 13.50 21.73 3.96
N GLY A 159 12.27 22.21 3.72
CA GLY A 159 11.57 22.06 2.45
C GLY A 159 10.06 22.02 2.63
N GLY A 160 9.31 22.02 1.52
CA GLY A 160 7.85 21.97 1.47
C GLY A 160 7.30 21.91 0.06
#